data_AF-A0A955CLI9-F1
#
_entry.id   AF-A0A955CLI9-F1
#
_cell.length_a   1.000
_cell.length_b   1.000
_cell.length_c   1.000
_cell.angle_alpha   90.00
_cell.angle_beta   90.00
_cell.angle_gamma   90.00
#
_symmetry.space_group_name_H-M   'P 1'
#
loop_
_entity.id
_entity.type
_entity.pdbx_description
1 polymer ?
#
loop_
_entity_poly.entity_id
_entity_poly.type
_entity_poly.pdbx_seq_one_letter_code
_entity_poly.pdbx_strand_id
1 'polypeptide(L)'
;MHIQRPARALLMAAAICSAPAALAQGIYAEVYNQANARWDALPGFPNKAAGQVGLPSGSDLTIEIQNSDTIRVYSDFPTTTDIGVITLRTQPGQSPTLLIGKPSQPQPTTAAPLAQLGCRSLAGIKSNELTRAQIFAKTISGPGIEVHRLIRLDLTGDLDAPIIHWGDKASPVPGIGAVDIDGSVTPRGSIAAYSGSIGAVTIGGDFNGQLTARKGSIASVDVAGDMGSVGRPAIWATAPLTEIAIDHVIVAGSIGRPGALADIITAGSIRVIEADEIHAHIDLEANASIPGYLAGLTTRTGGYEGSLRARTLTSFGGWSLAPCFLSIAGDLEGDVIFTNAIRNERSAGPEIDIAGSVAEGSSIIVGSMPVTNTGLPAGEILVRAEQGLSGQIIIGKGQDTDFPANATVRIGMSSPSVVTSASKFYDIPFADFGGGSVGIAPFNFHTTESWPHHNATLTLAQNELLVAVAPRFFGPVFTDIGAEMIVEHLAPGAQTWTDRSADFYVEASTSEYGDRTIVVHADGSASFTAGQWRMRPVDGTLLSARAIGTPDVRFVSEYDDDTYRFTIAGGSNCPPPPGVALTNDNPITFADGDGIIRANCP
;
A
#
# COMPACT_ATOMS: atom_id res chain seq x y z
N MET A 1 -77.95 -55.37 57.95
CA MET A 1 -77.42 -56.14 56.80
C MET A 1 -77.28 -55.18 55.64
N HIS A 2 -76.04 -54.80 55.34
CA HIS A 2 -75.66 -53.77 54.37
C HIS A 2 -75.93 -54.20 52.94
N ILE A 3 -76.72 -53.42 52.18
CA ILE A 3 -76.58 -53.26 50.73
C ILE A 3 -76.86 -51.80 50.38
N GLN A 4 -75.80 -51.09 50.01
CA GLN A 4 -75.79 -49.72 49.47
C GLN A 4 -76.32 -49.72 48.02
N ARG A 5 -77.09 -48.69 47.68
CA ARG A 5 -77.34 -48.25 46.29
C ARG A 5 -76.36 -47.11 45.97
N PRO A 6 -75.73 -47.05 44.79
CA PRO A 6 -74.79 -46.00 44.45
C PRO A 6 -75.51 -44.75 43.93
N ALA A 7 -75.16 -43.60 44.51
CA ALA A 7 -75.45 -42.29 43.94
C ALA A 7 -74.39 -41.99 42.86
N ARG A 8 -74.87 -41.62 41.67
CA ARG A 8 -74.06 -41.12 40.56
C ARG A 8 -73.50 -39.74 40.93
N ALA A 9 -72.18 -39.62 41.01
CA ALA A 9 -71.47 -38.34 41.00
C ALA A 9 -70.86 -38.11 39.61
N LEU A 10 -71.12 -36.92 39.07
CA LEU A 10 -70.53 -36.35 37.87
C LEU A 10 -69.00 -36.24 38.06
N LEU A 11 -68.21 -36.84 37.16
CA LEU A 11 -66.77 -36.57 37.06
C LEU A 11 -66.53 -35.64 35.86
N MET A 12 -66.12 -34.41 36.13
CA MET A 12 -65.53 -33.52 35.13
C MET A 12 -64.13 -34.04 34.78
N ALA A 13 -63.91 -34.34 33.50
CA ALA A 13 -62.59 -34.60 32.95
C ALA A 13 -61.86 -33.26 32.78
N ALA A 14 -60.92 -32.95 33.67
CA ALA A 14 -59.91 -31.94 33.40
C ALA A 14 -58.79 -32.61 32.58
N ALA A 15 -58.77 -32.34 31.27
CA ALA A 15 -57.63 -32.63 30.43
C ALA A 15 -56.46 -31.75 30.91
N ILE A 16 -55.47 -32.36 31.55
CA ILE A 16 -54.18 -31.73 31.81
C ILE A 16 -53.47 -31.67 30.46
N CYS A 17 -53.63 -30.55 29.75
CA CYS A 17 -52.66 -30.16 28.73
C CYS A 17 -51.37 -29.81 29.47
N SER A 18 -50.45 -30.78 29.57
CA SER A 18 -49.05 -30.49 29.84
C SER A 18 -48.53 -29.65 28.67
N ALA A 19 -48.46 -28.33 28.84
CA ALA A 19 -47.69 -27.50 27.94
C ALA A 19 -46.26 -28.09 27.90
N PRO A 20 -45.68 -28.35 26.72
CA PRO A 20 -44.28 -28.75 26.65
C PRO A 20 -43.48 -27.65 27.37
N ALA A 21 -42.72 -28.03 28.39
CA ALA A 21 -41.77 -27.11 29.02
C ALA A 21 -40.93 -26.54 27.87
N ALA A 22 -41.03 -25.23 27.64
CA ALA A 22 -40.22 -24.55 26.65
C ALA A 22 -38.78 -24.99 26.91
N LEU A 23 -38.18 -25.69 25.93
CA LEU A 23 -36.81 -26.17 26.03
C LEU A 23 -35.96 -24.94 26.31
N ALA A 24 -35.53 -24.79 27.57
CA ALA A 24 -34.79 -23.62 28.00
C ALA A 24 -33.53 -23.55 27.13
N GLN A 25 -33.35 -22.43 26.46
CA GLN A 25 -32.13 -22.12 25.71
C GLN A 25 -30.96 -22.15 26.69
N GLY A 26 -30.17 -23.23 26.67
CA GLY A 26 -29.12 -23.48 27.66
C GLY A 26 -27.73 -23.16 27.12
N ILE A 27 -26.98 -22.35 27.86
CA ILE A 27 -25.54 -22.11 27.69
C ILE A 27 -24.75 -22.97 28.67
N TYR A 28 -23.65 -23.56 28.22
CA TYR A 28 -22.78 -24.45 29.00
C TYR A 28 -21.31 -24.05 28.82
N ALA A 29 -20.50 -24.32 29.84
CA ALA A 29 -19.05 -24.20 29.79
C ALA A 29 -18.40 -25.52 30.24
N GLU A 30 -17.42 -25.99 29.48
CA GLU A 30 -16.76 -27.28 29.71
C GLU A 30 -15.26 -27.16 29.50
N VAL A 31 -14.49 -27.99 30.20
CA VAL A 31 -13.03 -28.06 30.11
C VAL A 31 -12.61 -29.38 29.47
N TYR A 32 -11.61 -29.35 28.61
CA TYR A 32 -11.09 -30.54 27.94
C TYR A 32 -10.11 -31.27 28.85
N ASN A 33 -10.49 -32.48 29.25
CA ASN A 33 -9.67 -33.39 30.01
C ASN A 33 -8.78 -34.19 29.05
N GLN A 34 -7.52 -33.78 28.93
CA GLN A 34 -6.55 -34.43 28.04
C GLN A 34 -6.31 -35.90 28.39
N ALA A 35 -6.33 -36.27 29.68
CA ALA A 35 -6.08 -37.64 30.12
C ALA A 35 -7.14 -38.63 29.60
N ASN A 36 -8.38 -38.16 29.46
CA ASN A 36 -9.52 -38.99 29.06
C ASN A 36 -10.06 -38.65 27.66
N ALA A 37 -9.40 -37.71 26.95
CA ALA A 37 -9.81 -37.18 25.66
C ALA A 37 -11.29 -36.77 25.58
N ARG A 38 -11.84 -36.17 26.65
CA ARG A 38 -13.26 -35.82 26.76
C ARG A 38 -13.47 -34.42 27.34
N TRP A 39 -14.67 -33.89 27.14
CA TRP A 39 -15.11 -32.65 27.76
C TRP A 39 -15.80 -32.93 29.10
N ASP A 40 -15.29 -32.34 30.16
CA ASP A 40 -15.87 -32.37 31.50
C ASP A 40 -16.52 -31.01 31.81
N ALA A 41 -17.56 -30.99 32.65
CA ALA A 41 -18.19 -29.73 33.05
C ALA A 41 -17.20 -28.83 33.78
N LEU A 42 -17.17 -27.55 33.41
CA LEU A 42 -16.37 -26.58 34.13
C LEU A 42 -16.99 -26.35 35.51
N PRO A 43 -16.23 -26.38 36.62
CA PRO A 43 -16.77 -26.15 37.95
C PRO A 43 -17.58 -24.86 38.05
N GLY A 44 -18.79 -24.93 38.61
CA GLY A 44 -19.70 -23.79 38.71
C GLY A 44 -20.63 -23.59 37.51
N PHE A 45 -20.48 -24.38 36.43
CA PHE A 45 -21.35 -24.32 35.26
C PHE A 45 -22.23 -25.57 35.11
N PRO A 46 -23.43 -25.44 34.49
CA PRO A 46 -24.27 -26.59 34.22
C PRO A 46 -23.58 -27.64 33.36
N ASN A 47 -23.85 -28.91 33.66
CA ASN A 47 -23.35 -30.06 32.93
C ASN A 47 -24.46 -30.67 32.06
N LYS A 48 -24.33 -30.48 30.73
CA LYS A 48 -25.27 -31.06 29.77
C LYS A 48 -25.30 -32.59 29.82
N ALA A 49 -24.15 -33.24 29.96
CA ALA A 49 -24.07 -34.71 30.03
C ALA A 49 -24.76 -35.27 31.28
N ALA A 50 -24.88 -34.48 32.35
CA ALA A 50 -25.63 -34.83 33.55
C ALA A 50 -27.12 -34.42 33.48
N GLY A 51 -27.60 -33.89 32.35
CA GLY A 51 -28.98 -33.44 32.17
C GLY A 51 -29.34 -32.17 32.95
N GLN A 52 -28.35 -31.37 33.34
CA GLN A 52 -28.60 -30.10 34.04
C GLN A 52 -29.11 -29.04 33.05
N VAL A 53 -29.99 -28.17 33.53
CA VAL A 53 -30.53 -27.05 32.75
C VAL A 53 -29.43 -26.02 32.52
N GLY A 54 -29.15 -25.69 31.25
CA GLY A 54 -28.15 -24.67 30.90
C GLY A 54 -28.55 -23.26 31.32
N LEU A 55 -27.57 -22.35 31.31
CA LEU A 55 -27.81 -20.94 31.65
C LEU A 55 -28.68 -20.26 30.59
N PRO A 56 -29.55 -19.29 30.96
CA PRO A 56 -30.46 -18.65 30.02
C PRO A 56 -29.72 -17.82 28.96
N SER A 57 -30.35 -17.61 27.81
CA SER A 57 -29.87 -16.71 26.75
C SER A 57 -29.55 -15.31 27.29
N GLY A 58 -28.40 -14.77 26.89
CA GLY A 58 -27.86 -13.48 27.31
C GLY A 58 -27.06 -13.51 28.62
N SER A 59 -26.82 -14.68 29.22
CA SER A 59 -26.05 -14.79 30.47
C SER A 59 -24.58 -14.41 30.28
N ASP A 60 -24.05 -13.59 31.19
CA ASP A 60 -22.62 -13.37 31.35
C ASP A 60 -21.97 -14.57 32.04
N LEU A 61 -20.74 -14.89 31.67
CA LEU A 61 -19.97 -16.04 32.18
C LEU A 61 -18.67 -15.52 32.79
N THR A 62 -18.39 -15.82 34.06
CA THR A 62 -17.06 -15.59 34.64
C THR A 62 -16.38 -16.93 34.86
N ILE A 63 -15.30 -17.17 34.13
CA ILE A 63 -14.56 -18.44 34.09
C ILE A 63 -13.19 -18.22 34.70
N GLU A 64 -12.95 -18.82 35.86
CA GLU A 64 -11.65 -18.80 36.54
C GLU A 64 -10.87 -20.06 36.16
N ILE A 65 -9.66 -19.88 35.61
CA ILE A 65 -8.83 -20.96 35.08
C ILE A 65 -7.50 -20.95 35.80
N GLN A 66 -7.17 -22.07 36.43
CA GLN A 66 -5.93 -22.22 37.19
C GLN A 66 -4.78 -22.74 36.32
N ASN A 67 -5.06 -23.40 35.20
CA ASN A 67 -4.07 -24.00 34.30
C ASN A 67 -4.27 -23.52 32.85
N SER A 68 -3.38 -23.92 31.95
CA SER A 68 -3.47 -23.69 30.50
C SER A 68 -4.49 -24.67 29.85
N ASP A 69 -5.70 -24.70 30.39
CA ASP A 69 -6.74 -25.62 29.98
C ASP A 69 -7.43 -25.17 28.67
N THR A 70 -7.94 -26.13 27.90
CA THR A 70 -8.83 -25.83 26.76
C THR A 70 -10.27 -25.87 27.23
N ILE A 71 -10.97 -24.76 27.14
CA ILE A 71 -12.36 -24.57 27.53
C ILE A 71 -13.21 -24.43 26.29
N ARG A 72 -14.44 -24.91 26.34
CA ARG A 72 -15.47 -24.56 25.37
C ARG A 72 -16.68 -23.94 26.06
N VAL A 73 -17.28 -22.96 25.40
CA VAL A 73 -18.59 -22.42 25.74
C VAL A 73 -19.51 -22.63 24.55
N TYR A 74 -20.70 -23.18 24.78
CA TYR A 74 -21.65 -23.48 23.70
C TYR A 74 -23.11 -23.42 24.17
N SER A 75 -24.03 -23.30 23.21
CA SER A 75 -25.46 -23.41 23.43
C SER A 75 -26.06 -24.69 22.83
N ASP A 76 -27.15 -25.17 23.42
CA ASP A 76 -28.01 -26.21 22.87
C ASP A 76 -28.81 -25.77 21.64
N PHE A 77 -29.12 -24.48 21.56
CA PHE A 77 -29.92 -23.86 20.50
C PHE A 77 -29.16 -22.68 19.89
N PRO A 78 -28.01 -22.96 19.24
CA PRO A 78 -27.06 -21.91 18.86
C PRO A 78 -27.61 -20.94 17.80
N THR A 79 -28.73 -21.23 17.12
CA THR A 79 -29.38 -20.27 16.22
C THR A 79 -30.29 -19.27 16.94
N THR A 80 -30.60 -19.50 18.22
CA THR A 80 -31.58 -18.72 18.97
C THR A 80 -31.10 -18.23 20.34
N THR A 81 -29.97 -18.73 20.84
CA THR A 81 -29.41 -18.37 22.15
C THR A 81 -28.28 -17.37 22.01
N ASP A 82 -28.40 -16.23 22.67
CA ASP A 82 -27.32 -15.27 22.86
C ASP A 82 -26.47 -15.67 24.06
N ILE A 83 -25.18 -15.35 24.04
CA ILE A 83 -24.28 -15.43 25.18
C ILE A 83 -23.90 -13.99 25.54
N GLY A 84 -23.91 -13.66 26.83
CA GLY A 84 -23.44 -12.37 27.34
C GLY A 84 -21.92 -12.23 27.23
N VAL A 85 -21.30 -11.52 28.17
CA VAL A 85 -19.85 -11.33 28.25
C VAL A 85 -19.20 -12.53 28.92
N ILE A 86 -18.17 -13.11 28.29
CA ILE A 86 -17.33 -14.16 28.89
C ILE A 86 -16.08 -13.54 29.49
N THR A 87 -16.00 -13.43 30.81
CA THR A 87 -14.79 -13.00 31.52
C THR A 87 -13.92 -14.20 31.87
N LEU A 88 -12.79 -14.36 31.20
CA LEU A 88 -11.72 -15.30 31.53
C LEU A 88 -10.75 -14.67 32.53
N ARG A 89 -10.56 -15.32 33.67
CA ARG A 89 -9.56 -14.94 34.67
C ARG A 89 -8.55 -16.06 34.80
N THR A 90 -7.29 -15.81 34.45
CA THR A 90 -6.22 -16.80 34.59
C THR A 90 -5.13 -16.36 35.53
N GLN A 91 -4.45 -17.33 36.13
CA GLN A 91 -3.21 -17.05 36.84
C GLN A 91 -2.13 -16.54 35.87
N PRO A 92 -1.22 -15.66 36.32
CA PRO A 92 -0.05 -15.23 35.55
C PRO A 92 0.71 -16.40 34.91
N GLY A 93 1.04 -16.28 33.62
CA GLY A 93 1.82 -17.27 32.88
C GLY A 93 1.03 -18.47 32.33
N GLN A 94 -0.30 -18.51 32.50
CA GLN A 94 -1.15 -19.56 31.91
C GLN A 94 -1.75 -19.12 30.56
N SER A 95 -1.92 -20.07 29.65
CA SER A 95 -2.36 -19.85 28.27
C SER A 95 -3.58 -20.71 27.93
N PRO A 96 -4.76 -20.45 28.51
CA PRO A 96 -5.95 -21.26 28.24
C PRO A 96 -6.48 -21.04 26.83
N THR A 97 -7.10 -22.04 26.22
CA THR A 97 -7.76 -21.91 24.91
C THR A 97 -9.27 -21.82 25.12
N LEU A 98 -9.98 -20.87 24.50
CA LEU A 98 -11.45 -20.74 24.60
C LEU A 98 -12.11 -21.01 23.25
N LEU A 99 -12.81 -22.13 23.14
CA LEU A 99 -13.58 -22.48 21.95
C LEU A 99 -15.04 -22.03 22.12
N ILE A 100 -15.61 -21.30 21.16
CA ILE A 100 -17.04 -20.97 21.17
C ILE A 100 -17.75 -21.89 20.19
N GLY A 101 -18.32 -22.96 20.72
CA GLY A 101 -18.90 -24.05 19.93
C GLY A 101 -18.77 -25.38 20.61
N LYS A 102 -19.31 -26.42 19.98
CA LYS A 102 -19.33 -27.78 20.53
C LYS A 102 -18.45 -28.76 19.72
N PRO A 103 -17.14 -28.50 19.59
CA PRO A 103 -16.26 -29.37 18.83
C PRO A 103 -16.08 -30.72 19.54
N SER A 104 -16.02 -31.81 18.78
CA SER A 104 -15.82 -33.17 19.33
C SER A 104 -14.40 -33.39 19.87
N GLN A 105 -13.42 -32.63 19.40
CA GLN A 105 -12.02 -32.66 19.82
C GLN A 105 -11.50 -31.22 19.98
N PRO A 106 -10.48 -30.98 20.82
CA PRO A 106 -9.96 -29.64 21.12
C PRO A 106 -9.02 -29.12 20.02
N GLN A 107 -8.61 -29.97 19.08
CA GLN A 107 -7.63 -29.62 18.06
C GLN A 107 -8.30 -28.79 16.95
N PRO A 108 -7.88 -27.53 16.74
CA PRO A 108 -8.07 -26.87 15.47
C PRO A 108 -7.07 -27.52 14.50
N THR A 109 -7.42 -28.63 13.87
CA THR A 109 -6.57 -29.14 12.80
C THR A 109 -6.61 -28.11 11.67
N THR A 110 -5.45 -27.78 11.12
CA THR A 110 -5.29 -26.88 9.95
C THR A 110 -6.03 -27.36 8.70
N ALA A 111 -6.69 -28.52 8.76
CA ALA A 111 -7.29 -29.22 7.64
C ALA A 111 -8.74 -29.68 7.85
N ALA A 112 -9.40 -29.49 9.01
CA ALA A 112 -10.78 -29.94 9.20
C ALA A 112 -11.73 -28.83 9.73
N PRO A 113 -12.89 -28.62 9.09
CA PRO A 113 -13.83 -27.58 9.48
C PRO A 113 -14.50 -27.87 10.84
N LEU A 114 -14.40 -26.95 11.81
CA LEU A 114 -15.10 -26.98 13.10
C LEU A 114 -16.63 -26.79 12.92
N ALA A 115 -17.34 -27.81 12.44
CA ALA A 115 -18.68 -27.72 11.85
C ALA A 115 -19.88 -27.33 12.76
N GLN A 116 -19.72 -26.68 13.93
CA GLN A 116 -20.86 -26.42 14.84
C GLN A 116 -20.98 -24.96 15.28
N LEU A 117 -22.17 -24.37 15.06
CA LEU A 117 -22.60 -23.07 15.58
C LEU A 117 -22.53 -23.08 17.12
N GLY A 118 -21.95 -22.05 17.73
CA GLY A 118 -21.82 -21.96 19.20
C GLY A 118 -22.95 -21.17 19.87
N CYS A 119 -23.42 -20.08 19.26
CA CYS A 119 -24.46 -19.17 19.76
C CYS A 119 -25.00 -18.26 18.64
N ARG A 120 -26.09 -17.52 18.92
CA ARG A 120 -26.74 -16.54 18.03
C ARG A 120 -26.09 -15.17 18.14
N SER A 121 -25.61 -14.80 19.31
CA SER A 121 -24.77 -13.63 19.49
C SER A 121 -23.86 -13.85 20.70
N LEU A 122 -22.73 -13.16 20.74
CA LEU A 122 -21.80 -13.17 21.84
C LEU A 122 -21.52 -11.70 22.19
N ALA A 123 -21.96 -11.25 23.36
CA ALA A 123 -21.85 -9.82 23.72
C ALA A 123 -20.38 -9.40 23.88
N GLY A 124 -19.53 -10.29 24.40
CA GLY A 124 -18.09 -10.04 24.41
C GLY A 124 -17.26 -11.10 25.13
N ILE A 125 -15.93 -10.93 25.10
CA ILE A 125 -14.98 -11.74 25.89
C ILE A 125 -14.01 -10.80 26.58
N LYS A 126 -13.88 -10.91 27.90
CA LYS A 126 -12.93 -10.20 28.75
C LYS A 126 -11.81 -11.14 29.18
N SER A 127 -10.57 -10.69 29.15
CA SER A 127 -9.41 -11.50 29.52
C SER A 127 -8.36 -10.66 30.25
N ASN A 128 -7.62 -11.24 31.20
CA ASN A 128 -6.56 -10.52 31.92
C ASN A 128 -5.20 -10.54 31.17
N GLU A 129 -4.28 -9.68 31.64
CA GLU A 129 -3.00 -9.28 30.99
C GLU A 129 -2.03 -10.39 30.60
N LEU A 130 -2.29 -11.63 30.99
CA LEU A 130 -1.38 -12.77 30.79
C LEU A 130 -2.06 -13.97 30.16
N THR A 131 -3.30 -13.83 29.70
CA THR A 131 -4.06 -14.93 29.10
C THR A 131 -3.87 -14.97 27.58
N ARG A 132 -3.41 -16.10 27.04
CA ARG A 132 -3.48 -16.38 25.60
C ARG A 132 -4.87 -16.86 25.19
N ALA A 133 -5.85 -15.99 24.99
CA ALA A 133 -7.15 -16.41 24.47
C ALA A 133 -7.07 -16.70 22.95
N GLN A 134 -7.15 -17.97 22.57
CA GLN A 134 -7.45 -18.35 21.18
C GLN A 134 -8.95 -18.57 21.06
N ILE A 135 -9.61 -17.81 20.19
CA ILE A 135 -11.06 -17.84 20.00
C ILE A 135 -11.36 -18.37 18.60
N PHE A 136 -12.03 -19.52 18.54
CA PHE A 136 -12.52 -20.13 17.31
C PHE A 136 -14.04 -20.15 17.30
N ALA A 137 -14.64 -19.52 16.28
CA ALA A 137 -16.09 -19.52 16.07
C ALA A 137 -16.42 -19.59 14.57
N LYS A 138 -17.29 -20.55 14.19
CA LYS A 138 -17.54 -20.88 12.78
C LYS A 138 -18.69 -20.09 12.13
N THR A 139 -19.79 -19.82 12.84
CA THR A 139 -20.94 -19.10 12.26
C THR A 139 -21.89 -18.60 13.33
N ILE A 140 -22.53 -17.46 13.04
CA ILE A 140 -23.73 -16.94 13.71
C ILE A 140 -24.75 -16.70 12.57
N SER A 141 -25.79 -17.52 12.41
CA SER A 141 -26.81 -17.24 11.39
C SER A 141 -28.20 -17.72 11.80
N GLY A 142 -29.22 -16.98 11.33
CA GLY A 142 -30.64 -17.15 11.64
C GLY A 142 -31.48 -16.11 10.87
N PRO A 143 -32.78 -16.35 10.66
CA PRO A 143 -33.68 -15.40 9.99
C PRO A 143 -33.95 -14.17 10.87
N GLY A 144 -33.88 -12.96 10.30
CA GLY A 144 -34.09 -11.68 11.00
C GLY A 144 -32.81 -10.97 11.49
N ILE A 145 -31.63 -11.45 11.07
CA ILE A 145 -30.32 -10.95 11.52
C ILE A 145 -29.74 -9.96 10.49
N GLU A 146 -30.33 -8.77 10.38
CA GLU A 146 -29.85 -7.74 9.44
C GLU A 146 -29.16 -6.52 10.08
N VAL A 147 -29.14 -6.33 11.42
CA VAL A 147 -28.73 -4.99 11.93
C VAL A 147 -27.75 -4.91 13.11
N HIS A 148 -27.49 -5.97 13.88
CA HIS A 148 -26.57 -5.83 15.04
C HIS A 148 -25.70 -7.07 15.25
N ARG A 149 -24.41 -6.98 14.90
CA ARG A 149 -23.42 -8.05 15.10
C ARG A 149 -22.15 -7.45 15.72
N LEU A 150 -22.18 -7.21 17.03
CA LEU A 150 -20.98 -6.85 17.81
C LEU A 150 -20.57 -8.05 18.65
N ILE A 151 -19.43 -8.64 18.36
CA ILE A 151 -18.64 -9.31 19.40
C ILE A 151 -17.65 -8.24 19.82
N ARG A 152 -17.71 -7.80 21.08
CA ARG A 152 -16.70 -6.93 21.68
C ARG A 152 -15.70 -7.81 22.43
N LEU A 153 -14.50 -8.00 21.89
CA LEU A 153 -13.43 -8.67 22.64
C LEU A 153 -12.71 -7.57 23.40
N ASP A 154 -12.85 -7.51 24.73
CA ASP A 154 -12.16 -6.58 25.63
C ASP A 154 -10.95 -7.32 26.24
N LEU A 155 -9.81 -7.34 25.56
CA LEU A 155 -8.64 -8.06 26.04
C LEU A 155 -7.72 -7.09 26.79
N THR A 156 -7.53 -7.28 28.09
CA THR A 156 -6.65 -6.41 28.89
C THR A 156 -5.21 -6.94 28.87
N GLY A 157 -4.21 -6.04 28.80
CA GLY A 157 -2.75 -6.27 28.91
C GLY A 157 -1.98 -6.76 27.68
N ASP A 158 -0.68 -7.09 27.85
CA ASP A 158 0.22 -7.51 26.77
C ASP A 158 -0.05 -8.96 26.35
N LEU A 159 -0.73 -9.13 25.22
CA LEU A 159 -1.15 -10.44 24.76
C LEU A 159 -0.03 -11.11 23.97
N ASP A 160 0.62 -12.11 24.56
CA ASP A 160 1.56 -12.99 23.85
C ASP A 160 0.77 -13.94 22.92
N ALA A 161 0.48 -13.54 21.68
CA ALA A 161 -0.27 -14.28 20.65
C ALA A 161 -1.82 -14.37 20.82
N PRO A 162 -2.57 -13.25 20.81
CA PRO A 162 -4.02 -13.33 20.64
C PRO A 162 -4.34 -13.86 19.25
N ILE A 163 -5.01 -15.00 19.13
CA ILE A 163 -5.45 -15.56 17.85
C ILE A 163 -6.97 -15.51 17.83
N ILE A 164 -7.51 -14.51 17.13
CA ILE A 164 -8.94 -14.34 16.92
C ILE A 164 -9.24 -14.69 15.48
N HIS A 165 -9.69 -15.92 15.22
CA HIS A 165 -9.94 -16.42 13.87
C HIS A 165 -11.43 -16.69 13.68
N TRP A 166 -12.05 -15.97 12.76
CA TRP A 166 -13.50 -15.97 12.52
C TRP A 166 -13.86 -16.43 11.10
N GLY A 167 -14.78 -17.40 11.01
CA GLY A 167 -15.33 -17.91 9.75
C GLY A 167 -14.55 -19.06 9.10
N ASP A 168 -15.18 -19.69 8.09
CA ASP A 168 -14.64 -20.78 7.27
C ASP A 168 -14.34 -20.25 5.86
N LYS A 169 -13.26 -20.71 5.21
CA LYS A 169 -12.89 -20.38 3.83
C LYS A 169 -14.01 -20.69 2.82
N ALA A 170 -14.91 -21.61 3.17
CA ALA A 170 -15.95 -22.17 2.30
C ALA A 170 -17.40 -21.63 2.51
N SER A 171 -17.66 -20.77 3.51
CA SER A 171 -19.03 -20.32 3.83
C SER A 171 -19.13 -18.79 3.90
N PRO A 172 -20.19 -18.14 3.37
CA PRO A 172 -20.44 -16.72 3.59
C PRO A 172 -20.88 -16.51 5.06
N VAL A 173 -19.92 -16.17 5.92
CA VAL A 173 -20.11 -16.02 7.37
C VAL A 173 -20.32 -14.52 7.72
N PRO A 174 -21.01 -14.19 8.82
CA PRO A 174 -20.97 -12.85 9.42
C PRO A 174 -19.56 -12.31 9.60
N GLY A 175 -19.40 -10.99 9.46
CA GLY A 175 -18.19 -10.30 9.90
C GLY A 175 -17.96 -10.34 11.42
N ILE A 176 -16.73 -10.00 11.82
CA ILE A 176 -16.35 -9.65 13.20
C ILE A 176 -16.89 -8.24 13.50
N GLY A 177 -17.45 -8.05 14.70
CA GLY A 177 -17.93 -6.75 15.17
C GLY A 177 -16.80 -5.79 15.52
N ALA A 178 -16.51 -5.62 16.81
CA ALA A 178 -15.45 -4.72 17.29
C ALA A 178 -14.45 -5.49 18.17
N VAL A 179 -13.16 -5.35 17.93
CA VAL A 179 -12.10 -5.92 18.78
C VAL A 179 -11.47 -4.76 19.54
N ASP A 180 -11.42 -4.84 20.87
CA ASP A 180 -10.92 -3.80 21.76
C ASP A 180 -9.83 -4.40 22.68
N ILE A 181 -8.58 -4.03 22.47
CA ILE A 181 -7.44 -4.60 23.17
C ILE A 181 -6.83 -3.48 24.00
N ASP A 182 -6.95 -3.49 25.32
CA ASP A 182 -6.44 -2.39 26.16
C ASP A 182 -4.90 -2.32 26.15
N GLY A 183 -4.21 -3.43 25.87
CA GLY A 183 -2.74 -3.52 25.83
C GLY A 183 -2.18 -3.71 24.42
N SER A 184 -1.02 -4.36 24.33
CA SER A 184 -0.33 -4.57 23.05
C SER A 184 -0.67 -5.93 22.41
N VAL A 185 -0.70 -5.95 21.08
CA VAL A 185 -0.69 -7.18 20.27
C VAL A 185 0.75 -7.51 19.93
N THR A 186 1.26 -8.65 20.41
CA THR A 186 2.64 -9.09 20.13
C THR A 186 2.82 -9.58 18.68
N PRO A 187 4.08 -9.80 18.22
CA PRO A 187 4.37 -10.32 16.86
C PRO A 187 3.71 -11.64 16.47
N ARG A 188 3.23 -12.41 17.45
CA ARG A 188 2.52 -13.67 17.23
C ARG A 188 1.01 -13.51 17.21
N GLY A 189 0.49 -12.32 17.52
CA GLY A 189 -0.93 -12.02 17.49
C GLY A 189 -1.49 -12.02 16.07
N SER A 190 -2.73 -12.49 15.93
CA SER A 190 -3.45 -12.54 14.67
C SER A 190 -4.94 -12.32 14.90
N ILE A 191 -5.51 -11.30 14.27
CA ILE A 191 -6.95 -11.05 14.17
C ILE A 191 -7.34 -11.32 12.71
N ALA A 192 -8.19 -12.29 12.46
CA ALA A 192 -8.52 -12.72 11.10
C ALA A 192 -10.01 -13.04 10.92
N ALA A 193 -10.62 -12.44 9.91
CA ALA A 193 -11.88 -12.86 9.30
C ALA A 193 -11.60 -13.52 7.94
N TYR A 194 -11.87 -14.82 7.81
CA TYR A 194 -11.58 -15.58 6.58
C TYR A 194 -12.63 -15.39 5.49
N SER A 195 -13.89 -15.16 5.87
CA SER A 195 -15.03 -14.93 4.99
C SER A 195 -16.00 -13.95 5.65
N GLY A 196 -15.71 -12.65 5.57
CA GLY A 196 -16.50 -11.58 6.17
C GLY A 196 -15.65 -10.35 6.52
N SER A 197 -16.32 -9.25 6.86
CA SER A 197 -15.68 -8.00 7.29
C SER A 197 -15.26 -8.03 8.76
N ILE A 198 -14.40 -7.12 9.16
CA ILE A 198 -14.12 -6.75 10.55
C ILE A 198 -14.69 -5.34 10.72
N GLY A 199 -15.44 -5.08 11.78
CA GLY A 199 -15.89 -3.72 12.09
C GLY A 199 -14.72 -2.89 12.60
N ALA A 200 -14.63 -2.68 13.91
CA ALA A 200 -13.56 -1.89 14.51
C ALA A 200 -12.46 -2.77 15.13
N VAL A 201 -11.21 -2.34 15.09
CA VAL A 201 -10.10 -2.89 15.87
C VAL A 201 -9.42 -1.75 16.61
N THR A 202 -9.58 -1.68 17.92
CA THR A 202 -8.96 -0.68 18.79
C THR A 202 -7.89 -1.36 19.64
N ILE A 203 -6.70 -0.81 19.71
CA ILE A 203 -5.55 -1.33 20.44
C ILE A 203 -4.95 -0.19 21.28
N GLY A 204 -4.98 -0.33 22.60
CA GLY A 204 -4.52 0.67 23.57
C GLY A 204 -3.01 0.73 23.73
N GLY A 205 -2.28 -0.31 23.32
CA GLY A 205 -0.82 -0.35 23.23
C GLY A 205 -0.33 -0.46 21.78
N ASP A 206 0.73 -1.25 21.57
CA ASP A 206 1.34 -1.44 20.24
C ASP A 206 0.65 -2.55 19.44
N PHE A 207 0.60 -2.42 18.11
CA PHE A 207 0.20 -3.48 17.20
C PHE A 207 1.39 -4.07 16.45
N ASN A 208 1.84 -5.25 16.86
CA ASN A 208 2.98 -5.93 16.25
C ASN A 208 2.60 -7.19 15.46
N GLY A 209 1.32 -7.55 15.46
CA GLY A 209 0.80 -8.80 14.89
C GLY A 209 0.24 -8.69 13.46
N GLN A 210 -0.71 -9.56 13.16
CA GLN A 210 -1.37 -9.66 11.86
C GLN A 210 -2.86 -9.36 11.96
N LEU A 211 -3.40 -8.57 11.03
CA LEU A 211 -4.82 -8.29 10.89
C LEU A 211 -5.27 -8.68 9.48
N THR A 212 -6.35 -9.44 9.33
CA THR A 212 -6.73 -9.99 8.03
C THR A 212 -8.24 -10.07 7.82
N ALA A 213 -8.78 -9.44 6.78
CA ALA A 213 -10.12 -9.66 6.26
C ALA A 213 -10.05 -10.20 4.82
N ARG A 214 -9.93 -11.53 4.64
CA ARG A 214 -9.57 -12.14 3.33
C ARG A 214 -10.63 -11.97 2.24
N LYS A 215 -11.88 -11.82 2.63
CA LYS A 215 -13.05 -11.66 1.76
C LYS A 215 -14.05 -10.72 2.43
N GLY A 216 -13.58 -9.55 2.81
CA GLY A 216 -14.36 -8.52 3.48
C GLY A 216 -13.55 -7.28 3.73
N SER A 217 -14.22 -6.29 4.31
CA SER A 217 -13.67 -4.99 4.67
C SER A 217 -13.21 -4.94 6.12
N ILE A 218 -12.43 -3.92 6.48
CA ILE A 218 -12.12 -3.53 7.85
C ILE A 218 -12.66 -2.10 8.04
N ALA A 219 -13.56 -1.88 9.01
CA ALA A 219 -14.17 -0.56 9.20
C ALA A 219 -13.29 0.41 10.02
N SER A 220 -12.49 -0.07 10.96
CA SER A 220 -11.45 0.76 11.57
C SER A 220 -10.30 -0.06 12.15
N VAL A 221 -9.12 0.55 12.16
CA VAL A 221 -7.94 0.12 12.90
C VAL A 221 -7.40 1.34 13.63
N ASP A 222 -7.54 1.36 14.95
CA ASP A 222 -7.10 2.45 15.82
C ASP A 222 -6.05 1.89 16.79
N VAL A 223 -4.81 2.38 16.72
CA VAL A 223 -3.69 1.93 17.57
C VAL A 223 -3.16 3.13 18.36
N ALA A 224 -3.19 3.06 19.69
CA ALA A 224 -2.76 4.15 20.55
C ALA A 224 -1.23 4.19 20.80
N GLY A 225 -0.53 3.10 20.49
CA GLY A 225 0.95 3.05 20.42
C GLY A 225 1.47 3.04 18.98
N ASP A 226 2.54 2.29 18.77
CA ASP A 226 3.14 2.06 17.46
C ASP A 226 2.55 0.81 16.78
N MET A 227 2.49 0.82 15.46
CA MET A 227 2.31 -0.41 14.69
C MET A 227 3.67 -0.92 14.23
N GLY A 228 4.27 -1.89 14.91
CA GLY A 228 5.57 -2.46 14.51
C GLY A 228 6.77 -1.95 15.30
N SER A 229 6.55 -1.54 16.56
CA SER A 229 7.61 -1.36 17.56
C SER A 229 8.48 -2.60 17.72
N VAL A 230 7.95 -3.79 17.42
CA VAL A 230 8.68 -5.07 17.30
C VAL A 230 8.14 -5.89 16.11
N GLY A 231 9.02 -6.50 15.32
CA GLY A 231 8.63 -7.39 14.23
C GLY A 231 8.26 -6.64 12.95
N ARG A 232 7.41 -7.26 12.12
CA ARG A 232 6.87 -6.69 10.87
C ARG A 232 5.37 -6.95 10.85
N PRO A 233 4.55 -6.03 11.38
CA PRO A 233 3.11 -6.21 11.41
C PRO A 233 2.54 -6.12 10.01
N ALA A 234 1.36 -6.70 9.83
CA ALA A 234 0.73 -6.71 8.52
C ALA A 234 -0.79 -6.65 8.59
N ILE A 235 -1.39 -5.84 7.72
CA ILE A 235 -2.83 -5.69 7.53
C ILE A 235 -3.19 -6.14 6.12
N TRP A 236 -4.15 -7.06 6.01
CA TRP A 236 -4.66 -7.54 4.73
C TRP A 236 -6.17 -7.39 4.65
N ALA A 237 -6.69 -6.79 3.57
CA ALA A 237 -8.15 -6.72 3.35
C ALA A 237 -8.51 -6.83 1.86
N THR A 238 -9.57 -7.58 1.56
CA THR A 238 -10.07 -7.70 0.17
C THR A 238 -11.57 -7.46 0.15
N ALA A 239 -11.98 -6.34 -0.44
CA ALA A 239 -13.38 -5.98 -0.62
C ALA A 239 -13.75 -5.93 -2.11
N PRO A 240 -15.02 -6.13 -2.48
CA PRO A 240 -15.51 -5.87 -3.82
C PRO A 240 -15.25 -4.41 -4.25
N LEU A 241 -15.21 -4.15 -5.57
CA LEU A 241 -14.96 -2.82 -6.15
C LEU A 241 -15.89 -1.70 -5.64
N THR A 242 -17.10 -2.06 -5.22
CA THR A 242 -18.12 -1.12 -4.72
C THR A 242 -17.98 -0.81 -3.23
N GLU A 243 -17.03 -1.45 -2.54
CA GLU A 243 -16.85 -1.36 -1.10
C GLU A 243 -15.46 -0.87 -0.74
N ILE A 244 -15.33 -0.39 0.50
CA ILE A 244 -14.07 0.07 1.05
C ILE A 244 -13.39 -1.12 1.71
N ALA A 245 -12.17 -1.45 1.29
CA ALA A 245 -11.40 -2.55 1.88
C ALA A 245 -10.96 -2.22 3.31
N ILE A 246 -10.47 -1.00 3.54
CA ILE A 246 -10.18 -0.48 4.87
C ILE A 246 -10.70 0.95 4.96
N ASP A 247 -11.60 1.23 5.88
CA ASP A 247 -12.07 2.61 6.03
C ASP A 247 -10.94 3.48 6.61
N HIS A 248 -10.46 3.22 7.83
CA HIS A 248 -9.28 3.94 8.32
C HIS A 248 -8.28 3.06 9.08
N VAL A 249 -7.01 3.47 8.99
CA VAL A 249 -5.90 3.02 9.82
C VAL A 249 -5.31 4.26 10.49
N ILE A 250 -5.57 4.44 11.78
CA ILE A 250 -5.08 5.56 12.59
C ILE A 250 -4.15 4.98 13.66
N VAL A 251 -2.87 5.34 13.58
CA VAL A 251 -1.85 4.93 14.54
C VAL A 251 -1.35 6.18 15.23
N ALA A 252 -1.36 6.21 16.56
CA ALA A 252 -0.97 7.37 17.35
C ALA A 252 0.54 7.59 17.36
N GLY A 253 1.34 6.54 17.23
CA GLY A 253 2.78 6.60 16.96
C GLY A 253 3.11 6.33 15.49
N SER A 254 4.13 5.52 15.23
CA SER A 254 4.63 5.20 13.89
C SER A 254 4.03 3.90 13.32
N ILE A 255 3.88 3.86 12.00
CA ILE A 255 3.61 2.63 11.24
C ILE A 255 4.96 2.09 10.77
N GLY A 256 5.38 0.94 11.25
CA GLY A 256 6.69 0.34 10.99
C GLY A 256 7.84 1.12 11.64
N ARG A 257 9.07 0.81 11.21
CA ARG A 257 10.29 1.52 11.59
C ARG A 257 11.40 1.34 10.54
N PRO A 258 12.48 2.15 10.57
CA PRO A 258 13.61 1.96 9.68
C PRO A 258 14.17 0.53 9.71
N GLY A 259 14.32 -0.08 8.52
CA GLY A 259 14.78 -1.47 8.35
C GLY A 259 13.76 -2.58 8.67
N ALA A 260 12.58 -2.23 9.19
CA ALA A 260 11.49 -3.16 9.44
C ALA A 260 10.15 -2.54 9.03
N LEU A 261 9.94 -2.50 7.71
CA LEU A 261 8.73 -1.97 7.09
C LEU A 261 7.52 -2.84 7.43
N ALA A 262 6.38 -2.19 7.74
CA ALA A 262 5.09 -2.84 7.91
C ALA A 262 4.42 -3.11 6.55
N ASP A 263 3.49 -4.06 6.49
CA ASP A 263 2.74 -4.35 5.26
C ASP A 263 1.27 -3.93 5.40
N ILE A 264 0.76 -3.12 4.47
CA ILE A 264 -0.68 -2.83 4.34
C ILE A 264 -1.09 -3.18 2.92
N ILE A 265 -1.71 -4.34 2.74
CA ILE A 265 -1.97 -4.91 1.42
C ILE A 265 -3.48 -5.09 1.25
N THR A 266 -4.06 -4.44 0.24
CA THR A 266 -5.48 -4.56 -0.04
C THR A 266 -5.78 -4.90 -1.50
N ALA A 267 -6.93 -5.50 -1.70
CA ALA A 267 -7.63 -5.52 -2.97
C ALA A 267 -8.92 -4.71 -2.79
N GLY A 268 -8.85 -3.42 -3.13
CA GLY A 268 -9.92 -2.44 -2.92
C GLY A 268 -9.45 -1.18 -2.19
N SER A 269 -10.39 -0.27 -1.96
CA SER A 269 -10.15 1.10 -1.51
C SER A 269 -9.70 1.24 -0.05
N ILE A 270 -8.81 2.20 0.24
CA ILE A 270 -8.55 2.68 1.61
C ILE A 270 -8.98 4.14 1.74
N ARG A 271 -9.76 4.51 2.77
CA ARG A 271 -10.17 5.91 2.95
C ARG A 271 -9.04 6.74 3.55
N VAL A 272 -8.49 6.35 4.70
CA VAL A 272 -7.45 7.13 5.39
C VAL A 272 -6.39 6.24 6.03
N ILE A 273 -5.14 6.66 5.92
CA ILE A 273 -4.02 6.18 6.74
C ILE A 273 -3.40 7.40 7.43
N GLU A 274 -3.25 7.36 8.75
CA GLU A 274 -2.66 8.43 9.53
C GLU A 274 -1.73 7.89 10.62
N ALA A 275 -0.52 8.45 10.71
CA ALA A 275 0.49 8.10 11.71
C ALA A 275 1.44 9.29 11.97
N ASP A 276 2.33 9.22 12.96
CA ASP A 276 3.41 10.21 13.12
C ASP A 276 4.47 10.07 12.02
N GLU A 277 4.88 8.84 11.75
CA GLU A 277 5.80 8.42 10.68
C GLU A 277 5.27 7.13 10.02
N ILE A 278 5.62 6.91 8.75
CA ILE A 278 5.22 5.71 8.03
C ILE A 278 6.44 5.06 7.38
N HIS A 279 6.76 3.84 7.79
CA HIS A 279 7.76 2.95 7.23
C HIS A 279 7.03 1.68 6.76
N ALA A 280 6.48 1.68 5.54
CA ALA A 280 5.56 0.64 5.11
C ALA A 280 5.59 0.34 3.60
N HIS A 281 5.24 -0.90 3.28
CA HIS A 281 4.79 -1.32 1.96
C HIS A 281 3.26 -1.31 1.93
N ILE A 282 2.71 -0.36 1.21
CA ILE A 282 1.28 -0.13 1.05
C ILE A 282 0.90 -0.47 -0.39
N ASP A 283 0.25 -1.62 -0.61
CA ASP A 283 -0.16 -2.07 -1.95
C ASP A 283 -1.68 -2.29 -2.00
N LEU A 284 -2.38 -1.36 -2.66
CA LEU A 284 -3.83 -1.43 -2.88
C LEU A 284 -4.18 -2.10 -4.23
N GLU A 285 -3.18 -2.47 -5.03
CA GLU A 285 -3.35 -3.15 -6.32
C GLU A 285 -2.97 -4.64 -6.26
N ALA A 286 -2.92 -5.22 -5.07
CA ALA A 286 -2.55 -6.63 -4.85
C ALA A 286 -3.36 -7.63 -5.70
N ASN A 287 -4.56 -7.21 -6.16
CA ASN A 287 -5.32 -7.90 -7.19
C ASN A 287 -5.70 -6.95 -8.32
N ALA A 288 -5.07 -7.09 -9.48
CA ALA A 288 -5.32 -6.25 -10.66
C ALA A 288 -6.79 -6.24 -11.15
N SER A 289 -7.60 -7.26 -10.81
CA SER A 289 -9.03 -7.29 -11.15
C SER A 289 -9.91 -6.43 -10.23
N ILE A 290 -9.39 -6.03 -9.07
CA ILE A 290 -10.06 -5.16 -8.09
C ILE A 290 -9.13 -3.97 -7.84
N PRO A 291 -9.20 -2.92 -8.67
CA PRO A 291 -8.35 -1.77 -8.47
C PRO A 291 -8.60 -1.14 -7.11
N GLY A 292 -7.55 -0.96 -6.32
CA GLY A 292 -7.64 -0.18 -5.11
C GLY A 292 -7.32 1.29 -5.38
N TYR A 293 -7.99 2.16 -4.63
CA TYR A 293 -7.70 3.57 -4.64
C TYR A 293 -7.50 4.07 -3.21
N LEU A 294 -6.90 5.24 -3.07
CA LEU A 294 -6.59 5.86 -1.78
C LEU A 294 -7.30 7.21 -1.71
N ALA A 295 -7.96 7.54 -0.59
CA ALA A 295 -8.44 8.90 -0.38
C ALA A 295 -7.46 9.77 0.44
N GLY A 296 -6.78 9.21 1.43
CA GLY A 296 -5.96 9.98 2.36
C GLY A 296 -4.76 9.21 2.89
N LEU A 297 -3.59 9.83 2.89
CA LEU A 297 -2.44 9.40 3.69
C LEU A 297 -1.79 10.61 4.35
N THR A 298 -1.52 10.53 5.64
CA THR A 298 -0.90 11.61 6.41
C THR A 298 0.20 11.08 7.33
N THR A 299 1.37 11.71 7.31
CA THR A 299 2.33 11.64 8.43
C THR A 299 2.26 12.95 9.20
N ARG A 300 2.14 12.89 10.54
CA ARG A 300 1.93 14.08 11.39
C ARG A 300 3.22 14.81 11.71
N THR A 301 4.32 14.10 11.93
CA THR A 301 5.57 14.69 12.41
C THR A 301 6.82 14.29 11.63
N GLY A 302 6.85 13.14 10.97
CA GLY A 302 8.05 12.66 10.27
C GLY A 302 7.80 12.15 8.85
N GLY A 303 8.73 11.35 8.34
CA GLY A 303 8.81 10.97 6.93
C GLY A 303 7.97 9.77 6.52
N TYR A 304 8.10 9.43 5.24
CA TYR A 304 7.61 8.19 4.64
C TYR A 304 8.79 7.38 4.09
N GLU A 305 8.95 6.13 4.54
CA GLU A 305 9.91 5.16 4.00
C GLU A 305 9.16 3.93 3.45
N GLY A 306 9.56 3.42 2.28
CA GLY A 306 9.01 2.19 1.71
C GLY A 306 8.32 2.39 0.36
N SER A 307 7.13 1.84 0.16
CA SER A 307 6.44 1.93 -1.13
C SER A 307 4.93 2.05 -0.99
N LEU A 308 4.31 2.93 -1.76
CA LEU A 308 2.87 3.10 -1.88
C LEU A 308 2.47 2.86 -3.34
N ARG A 309 1.57 1.90 -3.55
CA ARG A 309 0.96 1.63 -4.86
C ARG A 309 -0.55 1.66 -4.76
N ALA A 310 -1.17 2.55 -5.52
CA ALA A 310 -2.61 2.62 -5.68
C ALA A 310 -2.98 2.98 -7.12
N ARG A 311 -4.23 2.71 -7.51
CA ARG A 311 -4.68 3.12 -8.85
C ARG A 311 -4.90 4.60 -8.93
N THR A 312 -5.56 5.20 -7.95
CA THR A 312 -5.90 6.63 -7.97
C THR A 312 -5.91 7.21 -6.58
N LEU A 313 -5.47 8.47 -6.45
CA LEU A 313 -5.78 9.31 -5.29
C LEU A 313 -7.13 10.00 -5.55
N THR A 314 -8.19 9.60 -4.85
CA THR A 314 -9.58 10.07 -5.09
C THR A 314 -10.50 9.82 -3.89
N SER A 315 -11.60 10.56 -3.84
CA SER A 315 -12.70 10.42 -2.89
C SER A 315 -13.58 9.22 -3.13
N PHE A 316 -13.40 8.51 -4.25
CA PHE A 316 -14.25 7.40 -4.69
C PHE A 316 -15.72 7.83 -4.89
N GLY A 317 -16.13 8.08 -6.13
CA GLY A 317 -17.56 8.27 -6.43
C GLY A 317 -18.20 9.54 -5.85
N GLY A 318 -17.42 10.60 -5.61
CA GLY A 318 -17.94 11.92 -5.20
C GLY A 318 -18.25 12.04 -3.71
N TRP A 319 -17.60 11.26 -2.86
CA TRP A 319 -17.76 11.39 -1.41
C TRP A 319 -17.05 12.65 -0.91
N SER A 320 -17.82 13.71 -0.72
CA SER A 320 -17.33 15.02 -0.25
C SER A 320 -16.52 15.03 1.06
N LEU A 321 -16.57 13.95 1.84
CA LEU A 321 -15.83 13.82 3.12
C LEU A 321 -14.47 13.15 2.96
N ALA A 322 -14.18 12.55 1.80
CA ALA A 322 -12.91 11.90 1.59
C ALA A 322 -11.82 12.95 1.32
N PRO A 323 -10.66 12.85 2.00
CA PRO A 323 -9.67 13.94 2.05
C PRO A 323 -9.00 14.29 0.70
N CYS A 324 -8.85 13.29 -0.18
CA CYS A 324 -8.15 13.39 -1.47
C CYS A 324 -6.76 14.03 -1.36
N PHE A 325 -5.94 13.57 -0.42
CA PHE A 325 -4.59 14.09 -0.26
C PHE A 325 -3.59 13.07 0.27
N LEU A 326 -2.33 13.28 -0.07
CA LEU A 326 -1.18 12.65 0.52
C LEU A 326 -0.33 13.76 1.12
N SER A 327 -0.10 13.72 2.44
CA SER A 327 0.71 14.71 3.14
C SER A 327 1.78 14.00 3.96
N ILE A 328 3.04 14.32 3.68
CA ILE A 328 4.20 13.81 4.42
C ILE A 328 4.88 14.99 5.10
N ALA A 329 4.89 14.99 6.44
CA ALA A 329 5.46 16.06 7.27
C ALA A 329 7.00 16.11 7.26
N GLY A 330 7.67 15.02 6.85
CA GLY A 330 9.13 14.92 6.72
C GLY A 330 9.56 14.60 5.30
N ASP A 331 10.65 13.83 5.19
CA ASP A 331 11.20 13.37 3.92
C ASP A 331 10.43 12.16 3.36
N LEU A 332 10.45 12.02 2.03
CA LEU A 332 10.02 10.84 1.29
C LEU A 332 11.27 10.04 0.89
N GLU A 333 11.43 8.87 1.49
CA GLU A 333 12.46 7.85 1.24
C GLU A 333 11.82 6.57 0.68
N GLY A 334 11.28 6.66 -0.53
CA GLY A 334 10.57 5.55 -1.15
C GLY A 334 9.78 5.91 -2.40
N ASP A 335 8.95 4.98 -2.85
CA ASP A 335 8.16 5.13 -4.07
C ASP A 335 6.69 5.39 -3.75
N VAL A 336 6.12 6.42 -4.37
CA VAL A 336 4.69 6.73 -4.33
C VAL A 336 4.13 6.64 -5.74
N ILE A 337 3.30 5.64 -6.00
CA ILE A 337 2.84 5.29 -7.35
C ILE A 337 1.31 5.32 -7.42
N PHE A 338 0.80 6.20 -8.27
CA PHE A 338 -0.59 6.26 -8.69
C PHE A 338 -0.71 5.87 -10.17
N THR A 339 -1.04 4.60 -10.45
CA THR A 339 -0.96 4.02 -11.81
C THR A 339 -1.94 4.62 -12.82
N ASN A 340 -3.00 5.30 -12.34
CA ASN A 340 -4.00 5.92 -13.20
C ASN A 340 -4.04 7.43 -13.09
N ALA A 341 -4.36 7.97 -11.91
CA ALA A 341 -4.57 9.40 -11.76
C ALA A 341 -4.42 9.89 -10.31
N ILE A 342 -4.23 11.19 -10.14
CA ILE A 342 -4.55 11.95 -8.94
C ILE A 342 -5.67 12.90 -9.29
N ARG A 343 -6.76 12.86 -8.52
CA ARG A 343 -7.92 13.71 -8.75
C ARG A 343 -7.90 14.90 -7.80
N ASN A 344 -7.88 16.10 -8.35
CA ASN A 344 -8.17 17.29 -7.56
C ASN A 344 -9.66 17.32 -7.26
N GLU A 345 -10.01 16.98 -6.01
CA GLU A 345 -11.37 16.97 -5.50
C GLU A 345 -11.53 17.85 -4.24
N ARG A 346 -10.48 18.58 -3.82
CA ARG A 346 -10.48 19.47 -2.65
C ARG A 346 -10.20 20.93 -3.03
N SER A 347 -10.83 21.87 -2.33
CA SER A 347 -10.68 23.31 -2.60
C SER A 347 -9.37 23.93 -2.10
N ALA A 348 -8.63 23.22 -1.25
CA ALA A 348 -7.45 23.74 -0.56
C ALA A 348 -6.22 22.88 -0.89
N GLY A 349 -5.93 22.59 -2.17
CA GLY A 349 -4.71 21.88 -2.61
C GLY A 349 -3.44 22.31 -1.85
N PRO A 350 -2.36 21.52 -1.87
CA PRO A 350 -2.03 20.48 -2.87
C PRO A 350 -2.64 19.09 -2.59
N GLU A 351 -2.66 18.24 -3.62
CA GLU A 351 -3.05 16.83 -3.52
C GLU A 351 -1.91 15.97 -2.97
N ILE A 352 -0.66 16.29 -3.34
CA ILE A 352 0.53 15.71 -2.73
C ILE A 352 1.34 16.84 -2.10
N ASP A 353 1.58 16.74 -0.80
CA ASP A 353 2.33 17.71 0.00
C ASP A 353 3.48 17.02 0.74
N ILE A 354 4.71 17.26 0.33
CA ILE A 354 5.92 16.78 1.01
C ILE A 354 6.58 17.97 1.70
N ALA A 355 6.57 18.00 3.02
CA ALA A 355 7.12 19.12 3.78
C ALA A 355 8.66 19.11 3.82
N GLY A 356 9.28 17.93 3.81
CA GLY A 356 10.72 17.74 3.64
C GLY A 356 11.11 17.62 2.17
N SER A 357 11.99 16.67 1.90
CA SER A 357 12.57 16.37 0.60
C SER A 357 12.06 15.05 0.01
N VAL A 358 12.23 14.87 -1.30
CA VAL A 358 12.17 13.58 -1.99
C VAL A 358 13.61 13.12 -2.16
N ALA A 359 14.01 12.08 -1.42
CA ALA A 359 15.38 11.64 -1.34
C ALA A 359 15.89 11.01 -2.65
N GLU A 360 17.22 10.90 -2.80
CA GLU A 360 17.83 10.17 -3.89
C GLU A 360 17.32 8.71 -3.92
N GLY A 361 17.04 8.19 -5.11
CA GLY A 361 16.45 6.86 -5.28
C GLY A 361 14.95 6.76 -4.97
N SER A 362 14.30 7.85 -4.53
CA SER A 362 12.86 7.92 -4.27
C SER A 362 12.09 8.50 -5.45
N SER A 363 10.82 8.13 -5.60
CA SER A 363 10.00 8.57 -6.73
C SER A 363 8.54 8.87 -6.37
N ILE A 364 7.95 9.85 -7.06
CA ILE A 364 6.50 10.08 -7.11
C ILE A 364 6.07 9.89 -8.57
N ILE A 365 5.24 8.89 -8.84
CA ILE A 365 4.85 8.52 -10.20
C ILE A 365 3.33 8.55 -10.34
N VAL A 366 2.84 9.32 -11.30
CA VAL A 366 1.41 9.61 -11.45
C VAL A 366 0.99 9.44 -12.90
N GLY A 367 -0.02 8.61 -13.15
CA GLY A 367 -0.51 8.40 -14.52
C GLY A 367 -1.12 9.67 -15.14
N SER A 368 -1.87 10.48 -14.39
CA SER A 368 -2.46 11.74 -14.85
C SER A 368 -2.95 12.60 -13.69
N MET A 369 -3.14 13.90 -13.89
CA MET A 369 -3.67 14.85 -12.91
C MET A 369 -4.92 15.58 -13.44
N PRO A 370 -6.02 14.87 -13.78
CA PRO A 370 -7.18 15.47 -14.44
C PRO A 370 -7.88 16.52 -13.57
N VAL A 371 -8.41 17.56 -14.24
CA VAL A 371 -9.38 18.48 -13.60
C VAL A 371 -10.71 17.75 -13.46
N THR A 372 -11.14 17.49 -12.23
CA THR A 372 -12.36 16.69 -12.02
C THR A 372 -13.62 17.54 -11.85
N ASN A 373 -13.50 18.76 -11.31
CA ASN A 373 -14.64 19.65 -11.08
C ASN A 373 -14.33 21.08 -11.50
N THR A 374 -15.29 21.69 -12.21
CA THR A 374 -15.23 23.12 -12.55
C THR A 374 -15.35 23.96 -11.26
N GLY A 375 -14.34 24.76 -10.96
CA GLY A 375 -14.31 25.64 -9.77
C GLY A 375 -13.44 25.16 -8.61
N LEU A 376 -12.85 23.96 -8.68
CA LEU A 376 -11.74 23.59 -7.81
C LEU A 376 -10.42 24.21 -8.31
N PRO A 377 -9.42 24.40 -7.43
CA PRO A 377 -8.08 24.72 -7.88
C PRO A 377 -7.56 23.62 -8.81
N ALA A 378 -6.40 23.87 -9.41
CA ALA A 378 -5.75 22.84 -10.19
C ALA A 378 -5.03 21.82 -9.30
N GLY A 379 -4.77 20.64 -9.85
CA GLY A 379 -3.94 19.65 -9.17
C GLY A 379 -2.52 20.19 -8.92
N GLU A 380 -2.00 20.01 -7.72
CA GLU A 380 -0.65 20.42 -7.32
C GLU A 380 0.07 19.28 -6.59
N ILE A 381 1.32 19.04 -7.00
CA ILE A 381 2.32 18.32 -6.20
C ILE A 381 3.29 19.36 -5.64
N LEU A 382 3.44 19.39 -4.32
CA LEU A 382 4.28 20.34 -3.61
C LEU A 382 5.38 19.61 -2.84
N VAL A 383 6.63 20.00 -3.09
CA VAL A 383 7.79 19.68 -2.24
C VAL A 383 8.24 20.98 -1.59
N ARG A 384 8.05 21.14 -0.28
CA ARG A 384 8.21 22.43 0.40
C ARG A 384 9.66 22.79 0.68
N ALA A 385 10.53 21.81 0.92
CA ALA A 385 11.94 22.10 1.18
C ALA A 385 12.58 22.78 -0.04
N GLU A 386 13.31 23.87 0.23
CA GLU A 386 14.19 24.47 -0.78
C GLU A 386 15.26 23.43 -1.13
N GLN A 387 15.52 23.22 -2.41
CA GLN A 387 16.36 22.11 -2.86
C GLN A 387 15.89 20.72 -2.41
N GLY A 388 14.58 20.57 -2.16
CA GLY A 388 14.01 19.36 -1.62
C GLY A 388 13.83 18.22 -2.61
N LEU A 389 14.21 18.34 -3.88
CA LEU A 389 14.02 17.28 -4.87
C LEU A 389 15.37 16.71 -5.31
N SER A 390 15.82 15.64 -4.65
CA SER A 390 16.95 14.80 -5.08
C SER A 390 16.50 13.54 -5.82
N GLY A 391 15.28 13.07 -5.55
CA GLY A 391 14.63 11.98 -6.27
C GLY A 391 13.89 12.44 -7.53
N GLN A 392 12.79 11.76 -7.86
CA GLN A 392 12.11 11.92 -9.14
C GLN A 392 10.60 12.16 -8.97
N ILE A 393 10.04 13.04 -9.80
CA ILE A 393 8.59 13.19 -9.99
C ILE A 393 8.29 12.91 -11.45
N ILE A 394 7.41 11.95 -11.73
CA ILE A 394 7.06 11.52 -13.09
C ILE A 394 5.55 11.60 -13.26
N ILE A 395 5.08 12.34 -14.27
CA ILE A 395 3.67 12.53 -14.55
C ILE A 395 3.35 12.21 -16.02
N GLY A 396 2.33 11.38 -16.24
CA GLY A 396 1.72 11.13 -17.54
C GLY A 396 1.75 9.67 -17.99
N LYS A 397 0.91 9.33 -18.97
CA LYS A 397 0.92 8.05 -19.72
C LYS A 397 1.37 8.25 -21.17
N GLY A 398 2.07 9.35 -21.44
CA GLY A 398 2.54 9.70 -22.79
C GLY A 398 1.57 10.58 -23.58
N GLN A 399 0.64 11.31 -22.95
CA GLN A 399 -0.26 12.26 -23.62
C GLN A 399 -0.30 13.61 -22.88
N ASP A 400 -0.34 14.72 -23.64
CA ASP A 400 -0.46 16.09 -23.10
C ASP A 400 -1.68 16.29 -22.19
N THR A 401 -2.76 15.54 -22.45
CA THR A 401 -3.99 15.63 -21.65
C THR A 401 -3.84 15.12 -20.22
N ASP A 402 -2.77 14.39 -19.93
CA ASP A 402 -2.54 13.81 -18.62
C ASP A 402 -2.08 14.85 -17.59
N PHE A 403 -1.62 16.03 -18.04
CA PHE A 403 -1.23 17.15 -17.19
C PHE A 403 -1.92 18.45 -17.66
N PRO A 404 -3.10 18.78 -17.12
CA PRO A 404 -3.95 19.85 -17.67
C PRO A 404 -3.36 21.25 -17.46
N ALA A 405 -3.87 22.21 -18.24
CA ALA A 405 -3.46 23.62 -18.34
C ALA A 405 -3.08 24.33 -17.02
N ASN A 406 -3.72 23.91 -15.93
CA ASN A 406 -3.62 24.55 -14.63
C ASN A 406 -2.84 23.72 -13.61
N ALA A 407 -2.56 22.44 -13.87
CA ALA A 407 -1.85 21.58 -12.93
C ALA A 407 -0.38 22.01 -12.77
N THR A 408 0.17 21.76 -11.59
CA THR A 408 1.52 22.23 -11.22
C THR A 408 2.32 21.21 -10.41
N VAL A 409 3.63 21.23 -10.60
CA VAL A 409 4.61 20.67 -9.66
C VAL A 409 5.43 21.85 -9.13
N ARG A 410 5.45 22.02 -7.81
CA ARG A 410 6.16 23.13 -7.14
C ARG A 410 7.22 22.58 -6.18
N ILE A 411 8.43 23.10 -6.28
CA ILE A 411 9.56 22.78 -5.40
C ILE A 411 10.03 24.06 -4.69
N GLY A 412 10.16 24.03 -3.37
CA GLY A 412 10.46 25.20 -2.56
C GLY A 412 9.24 26.09 -2.28
N MET A 413 9.40 27.04 -1.35
CA MET A 413 8.33 27.94 -0.89
C MET A 413 8.67 29.42 -1.08
N SER A 414 9.95 29.79 -0.98
CA SER A 414 10.44 31.17 -0.97
C SER A 414 10.78 31.66 -2.38
N SER A 415 11.32 30.77 -3.21
CA SER A 415 11.63 31.03 -4.63
C SER A 415 11.30 29.77 -5.42
N PRO A 416 10.00 29.43 -5.53
CA PRO A 416 9.58 28.13 -5.99
C PRO A 416 9.96 27.89 -7.44
N SER A 417 10.50 26.71 -7.72
CA SER A 417 10.61 26.16 -9.07
C SER A 417 9.25 25.56 -9.41
N VAL A 418 8.61 26.07 -10.46
CA VAL A 418 7.25 25.65 -10.82
C VAL A 418 7.24 25.08 -12.23
N VAL A 419 6.87 23.81 -12.33
CA VAL A 419 6.57 23.15 -13.61
C VAL A 419 5.07 23.19 -13.84
N THR A 420 4.66 23.73 -14.98
CA THR A 420 3.25 23.85 -15.40
C THR A 420 3.03 23.09 -16.69
N SER A 421 1.80 22.87 -17.13
CA SER A 421 1.55 22.22 -18.42
C SER A 421 2.00 23.05 -19.63
N ALA A 422 2.18 24.36 -19.45
CA ALA A 422 2.63 25.26 -20.50
C ALA A 422 4.16 25.26 -20.63
N SER A 423 4.87 25.09 -19.51
CA SER A 423 6.32 24.95 -19.52
C SER A 423 6.76 23.51 -19.69
N LYS A 424 6.03 22.52 -19.14
CA LYS A 424 6.33 21.06 -19.02
C LYS A 424 7.69 20.69 -18.43
N PHE A 425 8.59 21.65 -18.29
CA PHE A 425 9.91 21.56 -17.71
C PHE A 425 10.19 22.76 -16.79
N TYR A 426 11.27 22.63 -16.02
CA TYR A 426 11.89 23.70 -15.25
C TYR A 426 12.95 24.41 -16.10
N ASP A 427 13.15 25.71 -15.89
CA ASP A 427 14.13 26.53 -16.63
C ASP A 427 15.38 26.86 -15.80
N ILE A 428 15.47 26.33 -14.58
CA ILE A 428 16.59 26.52 -13.67
C ILE A 428 17.49 25.27 -13.61
N PRO A 429 18.78 25.42 -13.27
CA PRO A 429 19.69 24.29 -13.10
C PRO A 429 19.19 23.27 -12.06
N PHE A 430 19.43 21.98 -12.27
CA PHE A 430 18.94 20.95 -11.35
C PHE A 430 19.51 21.05 -9.93
N ALA A 431 20.74 21.54 -9.82
CA ALA A 431 21.39 21.72 -8.52
C ALA A 431 20.61 22.70 -7.65
N ASP A 432 19.86 23.63 -8.26
CA ASP A 432 19.13 24.67 -7.55
C ASP A 432 17.83 24.16 -6.90
N PHE A 433 17.36 22.96 -7.27
CA PHE A 433 16.20 22.31 -6.64
C PHE A 433 16.48 20.94 -6.03
N GLY A 434 17.75 20.54 -5.88
CA GLY A 434 18.17 19.36 -5.11
C GLY A 434 18.82 18.24 -5.92
N GLY A 435 18.97 18.43 -7.23
CA GLY A 435 19.65 17.48 -8.12
C GLY A 435 18.77 16.40 -8.74
N GLY A 436 17.49 16.35 -8.39
CA GLY A 436 16.51 15.39 -8.91
C GLY A 436 15.92 15.75 -10.27
N SER A 437 14.69 15.29 -10.55
CA SER A 437 13.98 15.61 -11.80
C SER A 437 12.48 15.68 -11.66
N VAL A 438 11.87 16.50 -12.51
CA VAL A 438 10.43 16.52 -12.77
C VAL A 438 10.24 16.20 -14.25
N GLY A 439 9.84 14.97 -14.53
CA GLY A 439 9.53 14.51 -15.86
C GLY A 439 8.02 14.54 -16.10
N ILE A 440 7.57 15.43 -16.99
CA ILE A 440 6.17 15.48 -17.43
C ILE A 440 6.12 15.02 -18.88
N ALA A 441 5.25 14.06 -19.18
CA ALA A 441 5.02 13.64 -20.54
C ALA A 441 4.42 14.78 -21.36
N PRO A 442 4.92 15.03 -22.59
CA PRO A 442 6.04 14.41 -23.27
C PRO A 442 7.41 14.99 -22.82
N PHE A 443 8.45 14.15 -22.67
CA PHE A 443 9.76 14.60 -22.13
C PHE A 443 10.68 15.17 -23.19
N ASN A 444 11.46 16.18 -22.81
CA ASN A 444 12.41 16.84 -23.69
C ASN A 444 13.83 16.90 -23.11
N PHE A 445 14.80 17.25 -23.94
CA PHE A 445 16.17 17.51 -23.51
C PHE A 445 16.28 18.91 -22.86
N HIS A 446 17.17 19.03 -21.88
CA HIS A 446 17.50 20.28 -21.22
C HIS A 446 18.38 21.13 -22.15
N THR A 447 17.95 22.35 -22.43
CA THR A 447 18.63 23.22 -23.40
C THR A 447 20.01 23.68 -22.94
N THR A 448 20.15 24.05 -21.66
CA THR A 448 21.40 24.58 -21.10
C THR A 448 22.24 23.58 -20.32
N GLU A 449 21.70 22.44 -19.91
CA GLU A 449 22.44 21.44 -19.14
C GLU A 449 22.89 20.23 -19.97
N SER A 450 22.40 20.12 -21.21
CA SER A 450 23.02 19.22 -22.19
C SER A 450 24.43 19.68 -22.51
N TRP A 451 25.30 18.73 -22.87
CA TRP A 451 26.62 19.04 -23.41
C TRP A 451 26.80 18.53 -24.85
N PRO A 452 27.19 19.40 -25.80
CA PRO A 452 27.12 20.87 -25.74
C PRO A 452 25.72 21.41 -25.38
N HIS A 453 25.60 22.69 -25.06
CA HIS A 453 24.25 23.25 -24.88
C HIS A 453 23.48 23.15 -26.22
N HIS A 454 22.17 22.97 -26.14
CA HIS A 454 21.31 22.93 -27.31
C HIS A 454 21.47 24.23 -28.13
N ASN A 455 21.66 24.09 -29.45
CA ASN A 455 22.00 25.15 -30.40
C ASN A 455 23.33 25.88 -30.13
N ALA A 456 24.20 25.38 -29.26
CA ALA A 456 25.52 25.97 -29.06
C ALA A 456 26.46 25.71 -30.25
N THR A 457 27.40 26.65 -30.43
CA THR A 457 28.55 26.45 -31.31
C THR A 457 29.78 26.16 -30.47
N LEU A 458 30.28 24.93 -30.52
CA LEU A 458 31.55 24.56 -29.91
C LEU A 458 32.69 24.83 -30.89
N THR A 459 33.65 25.65 -30.48
CA THR A 459 34.87 25.88 -31.27
C THR A 459 35.98 24.96 -30.79
N LEU A 460 36.40 24.02 -31.63
CA LEU A 460 37.49 23.09 -31.35
C LEU A 460 38.82 23.64 -31.88
N ALA A 461 39.90 23.46 -31.13
CA ALA A 461 41.24 23.78 -31.61
C ALA A 461 41.64 22.86 -32.78
N GLN A 462 42.63 23.28 -33.58
CA GLN A 462 43.00 22.61 -34.83
C GLN A 462 43.37 21.12 -34.67
N ASN A 463 43.74 20.66 -33.48
CA ASN A 463 44.12 19.27 -33.19
C ASN A 463 43.16 18.59 -32.19
N GLU A 464 41.99 19.16 -31.92
CA GLU A 464 41.00 18.57 -31.01
C GLU A 464 39.88 17.87 -31.81
N LEU A 465 39.43 16.73 -31.28
CA LEU A 465 38.24 16.02 -31.74
C LEU A 465 37.24 15.91 -30.59
N LEU A 466 35.96 16.09 -30.90
CA LEU A 466 34.86 15.76 -30.02
C LEU A 466 34.39 14.33 -30.33
N VAL A 467 34.51 13.44 -29.35
CA VAL A 467 34.19 12.00 -29.50
C VAL A 467 32.98 11.57 -28.69
N ALA A 468 32.45 12.43 -27.83
CA ALA A 468 31.24 12.17 -27.05
C ALA A 468 30.44 13.46 -26.86
N VAL A 469 29.12 13.32 -26.79
CA VAL A 469 28.18 14.36 -26.36
C VAL A 469 27.24 13.77 -25.32
N ALA A 470 26.75 14.61 -24.41
CA ALA A 470 25.91 14.19 -23.30
C ALA A 470 24.59 14.99 -23.29
N PRO A 471 23.60 14.61 -24.12
CA PRO A 471 22.25 15.15 -23.99
C PRO A 471 21.69 14.84 -22.60
N ARG A 472 21.20 15.88 -21.91
CA ARG A 472 20.50 15.75 -20.64
C ARG A 472 19.01 15.97 -20.85
N PHE A 473 18.18 15.32 -20.04
CA PHE A 473 16.72 15.35 -20.11
C PHE A 473 16.12 15.94 -18.84
N PHE A 474 14.94 16.55 -18.95
CA PHE A 474 14.20 17.09 -17.79
C PHE A 474 13.63 16.00 -16.87
N GLY A 475 13.41 14.82 -17.44
CA GLY A 475 13.00 13.62 -16.73
C GLY A 475 14.06 12.51 -16.84
N PRO A 476 13.93 11.46 -16.02
CA PRO A 476 14.82 10.32 -16.09
C PRO A 476 14.54 9.49 -17.35
N VAL A 477 15.59 8.98 -17.99
CA VAL A 477 15.57 8.16 -19.21
C VAL A 477 16.32 6.85 -19.00
N PHE A 478 15.82 5.77 -19.60
CA PHE A 478 16.42 4.44 -19.54
C PHE A 478 16.13 3.65 -20.82
N THR A 479 16.73 2.47 -20.94
CA THR A 479 16.50 1.54 -22.05
C THR A 479 16.47 0.08 -21.56
N ASP A 480 15.57 -0.73 -22.13
CA ASP A 480 15.46 -2.18 -21.90
C ASP A 480 16.02 -3.03 -23.06
N ILE A 481 16.02 -2.47 -24.27
CA ILE A 481 16.46 -3.12 -25.51
C ILE A 481 17.79 -2.58 -26.06
N GLY A 482 18.38 -1.58 -25.40
CA GLY A 482 19.55 -0.84 -25.88
C GLY A 482 19.13 0.52 -26.44
N ALA A 483 19.86 1.57 -26.07
CA ALA A 483 19.56 2.92 -26.50
C ALA A 483 20.03 3.13 -27.94
N GLU A 484 19.18 3.75 -28.76
CA GLU A 484 19.53 4.12 -30.13
C GLU A 484 19.10 5.56 -30.40
N MET A 485 19.98 6.28 -31.09
CA MET A 485 19.76 7.66 -31.52
C MET A 485 19.97 7.74 -33.03
N ILE A 486 19.11 8.48 -33.70
CA ILE A 486 19.34 8.94 -35.06
C ILE A 486 20.27 10.15 -34.97
N VAL A 487 21.47 10.04 -35.55
CA VAL A 487 22.50 11.08 -35.53
C VAL A 487 22.71 11.59 -36.95
N GLU A 488 22.44 12.86 -37.18
CA GLU A 488 22.54 13.48 -38.50
C GLU A 488 23.54 14.63 -38.50
N HIS A 489 24.26 14.78 -39.62
CA HIS A 489 25.26 15.81 -39.83
C HIS A 489 24.97 16.62 -41.10
N LEU A 490 25.09 17.95 -40.98
CA LEU A 490 25.08 18.89 -42.08
C LEU A 490 26.47 19.55 -42.15
N ALA A 491 27.27 19.06 -43.10
CA ALA A 491 28.61 19.59 -43.34
C ALA A 491 28.59 21.08 -43.75
N PRO A 492 29.66 21.86 -43.48
CA PRO A 492 29.72 23.27 -43.86
C PRO A 492 29.49 23.47 -45.36
N GLY A 493 28.48 24.28 -45.71
CA GLY A 493 28.10 24.56 -47.10
C GLY A 493 27.24 23.48 -47.78
N ALA A 494 26.94 22.37 -47.10
CA ALA A 494 25.98 21.38 -47.58
C ALA A 494 24.53 21.87 -47.45
N GLN A 495 23.62 21.25 -48.20
CA GLN A 495 22.18 21.55 -48.15
C GLN A 495 21.33 20.39 -47.62
N THR A 496 21.93 19.21 -47.40
CA THR A 496 21.23 17.99 -47.01
C THR A 496 21.87 17.37 -45.78
N TRP A 497 21.03 16.99 -44.82
CA TRP A 497 21.44 16.19 -43.66
C TRP A 497 21.85 14.78 -44.11
N THR A 498 22.94 14.29 -43.55
CA THR A 498 23.44 12.91 -43.76
C THR A 498 23.24 12.13 -42.48
N ASP A 499 22.59 10.97 -42.56
CA ASP A 499 22.51 10.03 -41.45
C ASP A 499 23.89 9.40 -41.19
N ARG A 500 24.34 9.54 -39.93
CA ARG A 500 25.62 9.06 -39.41
C ARG A 500 25.42 8.13 -38.20
N SER A 501 24.20 7.65 -37.95
CA SER A 501 23.86 6.88 -36.74
C SER A 501 24.75 5.65 -36.55
N ALA A 502 25.15 4.98 -37.64
CA ALA A 502 26.02 3.80 -37.60
C ALA A 502 27.48 4.09 -37.13
N ASP A 503 27.87 5.35 -37.01
CA ASP A 503 29.18 5.76 -36.51
C ASP A 503 29.20 6.01 -35.00
N PHE A 504 28.06 5.84 -34.31
CA PHE A 504 27.92 6.17 -32.90
C PHE A 504 27.21 5.04 -32.16
N TYR A 505 27.49 4.92 -30.86
CA TYR A 505 26.71 4.12 -29.94
C TYR A 505 26.23 4.99 -28.78
N VAL A 506 25.16 4.56 -28.12
CA VAL A 506 24.51 5.32 -27.06
C VAL A 506 24.61 4.56 -25.75
N GLU A 507 25.16 5.23 -24.75
CA GLU A 507 25.16 4.79 -23.37
C GLU A 507 23.99 5.46 -22.65
N ALA A 508 23.08 4.64 -22.12
CA ALA A 508 21.96 5.07 -21.31
C ALA A 508 21.79 4.10 -20.13
N SER A 509 21.17 4.59 -19.06
CA SER A 509 20.88 3.76 -17.90
C SER A 509 20.02 2.56 -18.30
N THR A 510 20.39 1.37 -17.83
CA THR A 510 19.56 0.16 -17.87
C THR A 510 18.87 -0.09 -16.53
N SER A 511 19.11 0.78 -15.54
CA SER A 511 18.44 0.77 -14.25
C SER A 511 17.00 1.21 -14.41
N GLU A 512 16.10 0.59 -13.65
CA GLU A 512 14.67 0.94 -13.62
C GLU A 512 14.41 2.38 -13.16
N TYR A 513 15.31 2.94 -12.35
CA TYR A 513 15.26 4.34 -11.89
C TYR A 513 15.76 5.35 -12.94
N GLY A 514 16.36 4.89 -14.04
CA GLY A 514 16.90 5.74 -15.12
C GLY A 514 18.01 6.72 -14.70
N ASP A 515 18.53 7.45 -15.68
CA ASP A 515 19.42 8.62 -15.49
C ASP A 515 18.85 9.76 -16.34
N ARG A 516 19.11 11.02 -16.00
CA ARG A 516 18.75 12.17 -16.83
C ARG A 516 19.72 12.37 -18.00
N THR A 517 20.87 11.71 -17.99
CA THR A 517 21.90 11.87 -19.02
C THR A 517 21.98 10.60 -19.87
N ILE A 518 22.06 10.78 -21.18
CA ILE A 518 22.60 9.75 -22.08
C ILE A 518 23.93 10.26 -22.62
N VAL A 519 24.83 9.37 -22.99
CA VAL A 519 26.08 9.73 -23.65
C VAL A 519 26.11 9.08 -25.02
N VAL A 520 26.28 9.89 -26.07
CA VAL A 520 26.45 9.40 -27.43
C VAL A 520 27.91 9.47 -27.79
N HIS A 521 28.51 8.29 -27.95
CA HIS A 521 29.93 8.11 -28.21
C HIS A 521 30.17 7.79 -29.67
N ALA A 522 31.23 8.35 -30.23
CA ALA A 522 31.75 7.95 -31.51
C ALA A 522 32.33 6.54 -31.45
N ASP A 523 31.99 5.70 -32.41
CA ASP A 523 32.53 4.35 -32.54
C ASP A 523 33.80 4.33 -33.40
N GLY A 524 34.78 3.54 -32.97
CA GLY A 524 36.08 3.38 -33.63
C GLY A 524 36.82 4.70 -33.90
N SER A 525 36.75 5.17 -35.14
CA SER A 525 37.44 6.38 -35.62
C SER A 525 36.52 7.56 -35.93
N ALA A 526 35.24 7.41 -35.66
CA ALA A 526 34.28 8.48 -35.87
C ALA A 526 34.55 9.66 -34.92
N SER A 527 33.98 10.82 -35.26
CA SER A 527 33.98 12.00 -34.40
C SER A 527 32.91 13.00 -34.86
N PHE A 528 32.56 13.93 -33.97
CA PHE A 528 31.73 15.07 -34.31
C PHE A 528 32.57 16.12 -35.04
N THR A 529 32.66 15.99 -36.36
CA THR A 529 33.41 16.90 -37.26
C THR A 529 32.72 18.25 -37.45
N ALA A 530 33.42 19.22 -38.04
CA ALA A 530 32.88 20.56 -38.32
C ALA A 530 31.55 20.52 -39.08
N GLY A 531 30.60 21.37 -38.71
CA GLY A 531 29.24 21.40 -39.28
C GLY A 531 28.16 21.43 -38.20
N GLN A 532 26.90 21.36 -38.64
CA GLN A 532 25.76 21.26 -37.73
C GLN A 532 25.43 19.79 -37.47
N TRP A 533 25.12 19.47 -36.23
CA TRP A 533 24.71 18.14 -35.79
C TRP A 533 23.32 18.22 -35.19
N ARG A 534 22.52 17.19 -35.43
CA ARG A 534 21.25 17.00 -34.76
C ARG A 534 21.03 15.54 -34.42
N MET A 535 20.34 15.29 -33.31
CA MET A 535 20.17 13.96 -32.75
C MET A 535 18.76 13.80 -32.20
N ARG A 536 18.15 12.65 -32.41
CA ARG A 536 16.87 12.30 -31.78
C ARG A 536 16.83 10.81 -31.43
N PRO A 537 16.13 10.41 -30.36
CA PRO A 537 15.93 9.00 -30.06
C PRO A 537 15.21 8.28 -31.20
N VAL A 538 15.56 7.02 -31.42
CA VAL A 538 14.72 6.12 -32.24
C VAL A 538 13.44 5.83 -31.46
N ASP A 539 12.29 5.84 -32.15
CA ASP A 539 10.99 5.64 -31.51
C ASP A 539 10.97 4.35 -30.69
N GLY A 540 10.75 4.49 -29.38
CA GLY A 540 10.62 3.37 -28.45
C GLY A 540 11.93 2.79 -27.90
N THR A 541 13.11 3.33 -28.24
CA THR A 541 14.40 2.83 -27.70
C THR A 541 14.80 3.50 -26.38
N LEU A 542 14.37 4.76 -26.19
CA LEU A 542 14.43 5.45 -24.91
C LEU A 542 13.03 5.52 -24.28
N LEU A 543 12.99 5.12 -23.02
CA LEU A 543 11.82 5.16 -22.16
C LEU A 543 12.11 6.11 -21.01
N SER A 544 11.09 6.76 -20.44
CA SER A 544 11.31 7.47 -19.17
C SER A 544 11.22 6.52 -18.00
N ALA A 545 12.02 6.71 -16.94
CA ALA A 545 12.14 5.76 -15.83
C ALA A 545 10.82 5.14 -15.34
N ARG A 546 10.94 3.88 -14.98
CA ARG A 546 9.85 2.95 -14.72
C ARG A 546 9.74 2.72 -13.22
N ALA A 547 8.54 2.81 -12.66
CA ALA A 547 8.21 1.90 -11.57
C ALA A 547 7.51 0.68 -12.15
N ILE A 548 7.85 -0.50 -11.67
CA ILE A 548 7.32 -1.77 -12.18
C ILE A 548 5.78 -1.72 -12.29
N GLY A 549 5.25 -1.88 -13.49
CA GLY A 549 3.80 -1.88 -13.75
C GLY A 549 3.15 -0.49 -13.85
N THR A 550 3.92 0.56 -14.12
CA THR A 550 3.41 1.86 -14.60
C THR A 550 3.29 1.88 -16.13
N PRO A 551 2.47 2.76 -16.71
CA PRO A 551 2.36 2.91 -18.17
C PRO A 551 3.68 3.42 -18.79
N ASP A 552 4.03 2.92 -19.97
CA ASP A 552 5.21 3.35 -20.72
C ASP A 552 5.04 4.80 -21.16
N VAL A 553 5.82 5.71 -20.59
CA VAL A 553 5.84 7.11 -21.04
C VAL A 553 6.95 7.24 -22.08
N ARG A 554 6.54 7.53 -23.31
CA ARG A 554 7.45 7.61 -24.46
C ARG A 554 8.12 8.97 -24.53
N PHE A 555 9.35 8.99 -25.02
CA PHE A 555 9.96 10.23 -25.49
C PHE A 555 9.15 10.80 -26.65
N VAL A 556 8.72 12.03 -26.51
CA VAL A 556 8.11 12.88 -27.54
C VAL A 556 8.67 14.27 -27.22
N SER A 557 9.24 15.00 -28.18
CA SER A 557 9.75 16.34 -27.88
C SER A 557 8.69 17.39 -28.20
N GLU A 558 8.85 18.59 -27.64
CA GLU A 558 8.00 19.75 -27.94
C GLU A 558 8.56 20.64 -29.04
N TYR A 559 9.80 20.41 -29.49
CA TYR A 559 10.40 21.14 -30.59
C TYR A 559 9.89 20.61 -31.93
N ASP A 560 9.63 21.50 -32.89
CA ASP A 560 9.02 21.18 -34.20
C ASP A 560 9.71 20.05 -35.00
N ASP A 561 10.93 19.63 -34.64
CA ASP A 561 11.62 18.49 -35.26
C ASP A 561 12.23 17.46 -34.29
N ASP A 562 11.93 17.55 -33.00
CA ASP A 562 12.36 16.58 -31.98
C ASP A 562 13.86 16.35 -31.84
N THR A 563 14.67 17.33 -32.25
CA THR A 563 16.13 17.14 -32.27
C THR A 563 16.89 17.99 -31.25
N TYR A 564 17.81 17.34 -30.54
CA TYR A 564 18.91 18.01 -29.85
C TYR A 564 19.97 18.41 -30.89
N ARG A 565 20.44 19.67 -30.87
CA ARG A 565 21.28 20.25 -31.92
C ARG A 565 22.50 20.96 -31.34
N PHE A 566 23.60 20.97 -32.08
CA PHE A 566 24.78 21.79 -31.80
C PHE A 566 25.59 21.98 -33.10
N THR A 567 26.51 22.93 -33.09
CA THR A 567 27.41 23.21 -34.20
C THR A 567 28.86 23.05 -33.76
N ILE A 568 29.67 22.39 -34.58
CA ILE A 568 31.13 22.34 -34.40
C ILE A 568 31.78 23.31 -35.37
N ALA A 569 32.55 24.26 -34.82
CA ALA A 569 33.39 25.19 -35.58
C ALA A 569 34.86 24.83 -35.36
N GLY A 570 35.64 24.69 -36.43
CA GLY A 570 37.05 24.27 -36.31
C GLY A 570 37.21 22.78 -36.02
N GLY A 571 38.31 22.40 -35.37
CA GLY A 571 38.75 21.00 -35.26
C GLY A 571 39.47 20.50 -36.50
N SER A 572 40.18 19.39 -36.36
CA SER A 572 40.83 18.69 -37.47
C SER A 572 39.89 17.67 -38.10
N ASN A 573 39.91 17.57 -39.44
CA ASN A 573 39.44 16.37 -40.14
C ASN A 573 40.55 15.31 -40.10
N CYS A 574 40.89 14.80 -38.92
CA CYS A 574 41.94 13.79 -38.81
C CYS A 574 41.45 12.47 -39.44
N PRO A 575 42.13 11.93 -40.47
CA PRO A 575 41.90 10.54 -40.85
C PRO A 575 42.40 9.62 -39.73
N PRO A 576 41.77 8.46 -39.48
CA PRO A 576 42.24 7.53 -38.46
C PRO A 576 43.69 7.14 -38.69
N PRO A 577 44.53 7.05 -37.62
CA PRO A 577 45.76 6.29 -37.71
C PRO A 577 45.39 4.82 -37.88
N PRO A 578 46.03 4.09 -38.80
CA PRO A 578 45.89 2.63 -38.82
C PRO A 578 46.47 2.05 -37.53
N GLY A 579 45.63 1.41 -36.71
CA GLY A 579 46.08 0.49 -35.66
C GLY A 579 46.09 0.96 -34.20
N VAL A 580 45.39 2.05 -33.84
CA VAL A 580 45.17 2.37 -32.41
C VAL A 580 43.85 1.72 -31.97
N ALA A 581 43.94 0.58 -31.30
CA ALA A 581 42.81 0.00 -30.59
C ALA A 581 42.54 0.83 -29.33
N LEU A 582 41.37 1.46 -29.24
CA LEU A 582 40.83 1.91 -27.95
C LEU A 582 40.55 0.63 -27.14
N THR A 583 41.42 0.32 -26.18
CA THR A 583 41.25 -0.84 -25.32
C THR A 583 40.14 -0.58 -24.31
N ASN A 584 39.18 -1.49 -24.22
CA ASN A 584 37.99 -1.47 -23.36
C ASN A 584 38.26 -1.42 -21.83
N ASP A 585 39.48 -1.14 -21.38
CA ASP A 585 39.96 -1.42 -20.02
C ASP A 585 40.27 -0.17 -19.17
N ASN A 586 39.90 1.04 -19.62
CA ASN A 586 39.94 2.22 -18.74
C ASN A 586 38.53 2.55 -18.24
N PRO A 587 38.24 2.44 -16.93
CA PRO A 587 37.00 2.97 -16.38
C PRO A 587 37.00 4.49 -16.55
N ILE A 588 36.25 4.97 -17.53
CA ILE A 588 36.00 6.39 -17.75
C ILE A 588 35.33 6.90 -16.47
N THR A 589 36.08 7.66 -15.67
CA THR A 589 35.56 8.25 -14.44
C THR A 589 34.91 9.57 -14.82
N PHE A 590 33.58 9.55 -14.96
CA PHE A 590 32.76 10.75 -15.06
C PHE A 590 32.88 11.52 -13.75
N ALA A 591 33.60 12.64 -13.77
CA ALA A 591 33.48 13.63 -12.71
C ALA A 591 32.44 14.64 -13.18
N ASP A 592 31.49 14.97 -12.31
CA ASP A 592 30.31 15.83 -12.51
C ASP A 592 30.59 17.30 -12.92
N GLY A 593 31.72 17.60 -13.56
CA GLY A 593 32.13 18.95 -13.91
C GLY A 593 31.66 19.46 -15.28
N ASP A 594 31.80 18.67 -16.35
CA ASP A 594 31.55 19.18 -17.72
C ASP A 594 31.19 18.13 -18.78
N GLY A 595 31.33 16.82 -18.52
CA GLY A 595 30.92 15.76 -19.45
C GLY A 595 31.72 15.70 -20.76
N ILE A 596 32.92 16.29 -20.82
CA ILE A 596 33.69 16.42 -22.06
C ILE A 596 34.81 15.38 -22.16
N ILE A 597 34.79 14.54 -23.20
CA ILE A 597 35.98 13.81 -23.64
C ILE A 597 36.52 14.48 -24.90
N ARG A 598 37.66 15.18 -24.76
CA ARG A 598 38.44 15.70 -25.89
C ARG A 598 39.61 14.77 -26.13
N ALA A 599 39.74 14.28 -27.35
CA ALA A 599 40.95 13.59 -27.78
C ALA A 599 41.83 14.56 -28.56
N ASN A 600 43.13 14.58 -28.25
CA ASN A 600 44.11 15.20 -29.12
C ASN A 600 44.32 14.28 -30.34
N CYS A 601 44.30 14.85 -31.54
CA CYS A 601 44.79 14.13 -32.71
C CYS A 601 46.26 13.75 -32.48
N PRO A 602 46.64 12.48 -32.74
CA PRO A 602 48.03 12.05 -32.70
C PRO A 602 48.90 12.74 -33.74
#